data_AF-A0A507CST4-F1
#
_entry.id   AF-A0A507CST4-F1
#
_cell.length_a   1.000
_cell.length_b   1.000
_cell.length_c   1.000
_cell.angle_alpha   90.00
_cell.angle_beta   90.00
_cell.angle_gamma   90.00
#
_symmetry.space_group_name_H-M   'P 1'
#
loop_
_entity.id
_entity.type
_entity.pdbx_description
1 polymer ?
#
loop_
_entity_poly.entity_id
_entity_poly.type
_entity_poly.pdbx_seq_one_letter_code
_entity_poly.pdbx_strand_id
1 'polypeptide(L)'
;AKLFVREQVASDAVRYGLGFPKVTEGSIYAVELMEDAIFECLRCLVPFSEVADTLVSRLLSYPKLQMVGFMLEYLVAYAFVANLHPGSKDKIKTFAGSMVEYLESSEVQYHVFFPDHCCGPDILFKDRNTLYIIQVKFVDTIAKQEQAGACNTTDPRYFYWNRKNNSVLRGREPRRDEILPALENLRHERLVFLHTTTKKTVGVKGVKVITQKTRPKFFDELSQGIWGVLNRMRNEFNAKKRM
;
A
#
# COMPACT_ATOMS: atom_id res chain seq x y z
N ALA A 1 14.87 0.67 16.38
CA ALA A 1 15.96 1.68 16.45
C ALA A 1 15.38 2.97 17.03
N LYS A 2 16.20 3.91 17.53
CA LYS A 2 15.69 5.21 18.04
C LYS A 2 16.32 6.33 17.24
N LEU A 3 15.50 7.24 16.72
CA LEU A 3 15.94 8.47 16.09
C LEU A 3 15.73 9.61 17.07
N PHE A 4 16.80 10.26 17.50
CA PHE A 4 16.69 11.46 18.34
C PHE A 4 16.41 12.64 17.42
N VAL A 5 15.27 13.29 17.64
CA VAL A 5 14.75 14.37 16.81
C VAL A 5 14.29 15.51 17.71
N ARG A 6 14.34 16.75 17.22
CA ARG A 6 13.88 17.93 17.94
C ARG A 6 12.98 18.77 17.04
N GLU A 7 12.08 19.54 17.65
CA GLU A 7 11.31 20.60 16.99
C GLU A 7 10.58 20.11 15.72
N GLN A 8 10.64 20.88 14.61
CA GLN A 8 9.91 20.59 13.38
C GLN A 8 10.26 19.22 12.79
N VAL A 9 11.53 18.79 12.89
CA VAL A 9 11.99 17.48 12.42
C VAL A 9 11.33 16.34 13.21
N ALA A 10 11.06 16.55 14.50
CA ALA A 10 10.34 15.58 15.33
C ALA A 10 8.86 15.52 14.99
N SER A 11 8.25 16.67 14.74
CA SER A 11 6.85 16.77 14.30
C SER A 11 6.65 16.11 12.93
N ASP A 12 7.57 16.37 11.99
CA ASP A 12 7.55 15.78 10.66
C ASP A 12 7.81 14.27 10.72
N ALA A 13 8.75 13.82 11.55
CA ALA A 13 8.98 12.38 11.73
C ALA A 13 7.73 11.64 12.22
N VAL A 14 6.99 12.21 13.18
CA VAL A 14 5.71 11.62 13.62
C VAL A 14 4.65 11.73 12.51
N ARG A 15 4.56 12.87 11.83
CA ARG A 15 3.59 13.15 10.76
C ARG A 15 3.74 12.20 9.57
N TYR A 16 4.98 11.85 9.21
CA TYR A 16 5.29 10.91 8.13
C TYR A 16 5.35 9.46 8.60
N GLY A 17 4.95 9.19 9.85
CA GLY A 17 4.80 7.84 10.37
C GLY A 17 6.13 7.15 10.66
N LEU A 18 7.23 7.89 10.92
CA LEU A 18 8.56 7.35 11.23
C LEU A 18 8.64 6.56 12.55
N GLY A 19 7.58 6.56 13.36
CA GLY A 19 7.53 5.78 14.60
C GLY A 19 6.69 6.47 15.67
N PHE A 20 6.77 5.97 16.89
CA PHE A 20 6.04 6.55 18.03
C PHE A 20 6.87 7.64 18.73
N PRO A 21 6.29 8.82 19.03
CA PRO A 21 7.00 9.86 19.75
C PRO A 21 7.31 9.43 21.19
N LYS A 22 8.49 9.80 21.65
CA LYS A 22 8.84 9.91 23.07
C LYS A 22 8.84 11.39 23.42
N VAL A 23 8.01 11.75 24.39
CA VAL A 23 7.74 13.14 24.77
C VAL A 23 8.26 13.40 26.18
N THR A 24 8.90 14.54 26.37
CA THR A 24 9.28 15.09 27.67
C THR A 24 8.94 16.58 27.65
N GLU A 25 8.28 17.07 28.70
CA GLU A 25 7.89 18.50 28.83
C GLU A 25 7.15 19.06 27.60
N GLY A 26 6.25 18.24 27.03
CA GLY A 26 5.45 18.64 25.85
C GLY A 26 6.20 18.64 24.52
N SER A 27 7.51 18.30 24.51
CA SER A 27 8.33 18.25 23.31
C SER A 27 8.72 16.81 22.96
N ILE A 28 8.63 16.46 21.66
CA ILE A 28 9.11 15.17 21.15
C ILE A 28 10.64 15.20 21.15
N TYR A 29 11.30 14.36 21.95
CA TYR A 29 12.77 14.30 22.05
C TYR A 29 13.37 13.10 21.30
N ALA A 30 12.55 12.11 20.99
CA ALA A 30 12.94 10.96 20.19
C ALA A 30 11.72 10.35 19.51
N VAL A 31 11.93 9.68 18.39
CA VAL A 31 10.96 8.81 17.75
C VAL A 31 11.51 7.39 17.81
N GLU A 32 10.74 6.51 18.45
CA GLU A 32 11.02 5.08 18.44
C GLU A 32 10.64 4.55 17.06
N LEU A 33 11.67 4.30 16.23
CA LEU A 33 11.49 3.87 14.86
C LEU A 33 10.88 2.47 14.85
N MET A 34 9.67 2.40 14.29
CA MET A 34 9.07 1.13 13.88
C MET A 34 9.72 0.70 12.55
N GLU A 35 9.71 -0.60 12.23
CA GLU A 35 10.25 -1.04 10.95
C GLU A 35 9.39 -0.53 9.77
N ASP A 36 8.09 -0.32 10.01
CA ASP A 36 7.09 0.13 9.02
C ASP A 36 7.32 1.58 8.54
N ALA A 37 7.64 2.43 9.50
CA ALA A 37 8.06 3.83 9.36
C ALA A 37 9.22 4.06 8.39
N ILE A 38 10.25 3.23 8.53
CA ILE A 38 11.48 3.34 7.74
C ILE A 38 11.18 3.04 6.27
N PHE A 39 10.33 2.06 5.99
CA PHE A 39 9.90 1.77 4.62
C PHE A 39 9.04 2.89 4.03
N GLU A 40 8.08 3.39 4.80
CA GLU A 40 7.22 4.50 4.36
C GLU A 40 7.99 5.80 4.08
N CYS A 41 9.10 6.05 4.76
CA CYS A 41 9.92 7.25 4.52
C CYS A 41 11.00 7.06 3.45
N LEU A 42 11.51 5.84 3.28
CA LEU A 42 12.48 5.55 2.21
C LEU A 42 11.83 5.44 0.82
N ARG A 43 10.52 5.17 0.73
CA ARG A 43 9.81 4.91 -0.53
C ARG A 43 9.89 6.03 -1.57
N CYS A 44 10.04 7.28 -1.12
CA CYS A 44 10.14 8.46 -1.98
C CYS A 44 11.60 8.81 -2.32
N LEU A 45 12.57 8.20 -1.63
CA LEU A 45 13.99 8.59 -1.69
C LEU A 45 14.83 7.62 -2.53
N VAL A 46 14.40 6.38 -2.68
CA VAL A 46 15.16 5.33 -3.38
C VAL A 46 14.29 4.69 -4.47
N PRO A 47 14.78 4.52 -5.72
CA PRO A 47 14.07 3.77 -6.75
C PRO A 47 13.71 2.36 -6.28
N PHE A 48 12.51 1.90 -6.66
CA PHE A 48 12.04 0.60 -6.15
C PHE A 48 12.94 -0.57 -6.58
N SER A 49 13.50 -0.49 -7.79
CA SER A 49 14.42 -1.50 -8.33
C SER A 49 15.64 -1.75 -7.44
N GLU A 50 16.13 -0.72 -6.73
CA GLU A 50 17.30 -0.83 -5.85
C GLU A 50 16.99 -1.51 -4.51
N VAL A 51 15.72 -1.55 -4.11
CA VAL A 51 15.30 -2.12 -2.82
C VAL A 51 14.56 -3.46 -2.96
N ALA A 52 14.09 -3.81 -4.15
CA ALA A 52 13.24 -4.98 -4.40
C ALA A 52 13.85 -6.30 -3.87
N ASP A 53 15.11 -6.60 -4.19
CA ASP A 53 15.77 -7.84 -3.74
C ASP A 53 15.96 -7.86 -2.22
N THR A 54 16.26 -6.70 -1.63
CA THR A 54 16.37 -6.55 -0.18
C THR A 54 15.03 -6.79 0.51
N LEU A 55 13.92 -6.33 -0.09
CA LEU A 55 12.58 -6.59 0.41
C LEU A 55 12.27 -8.08 0.40
N VAL A 56 12.52 -8.77 -0.72
CA VAL A 56 12.31 -10.23 -0.85
C VAL A 56 13.16 -11.01 0.15
N SER A 57 14.41 -10.61 0.36
CA SER A 57 15.31 -11.23 1.35
C SER A 57 14.85 -11.02 2.80
N ARG A 58 14.39 -9.81 3.15
CA ARG A 58 13.84 -9.51 4.49
C ARG A 58 12.56 -10.29 4.76
N LEU A 59 11.70 -10.39 3.76
CA LEU A 59 10.51 -11.22 3.76
C LEU A 59 10.85 -12.69 4.13
N LEU A 60 11.94 -13.24 3.60
CA LEU A 60 12.39 -14.59 3.93
C LEU A 60 12.96 -14.73 5.35
N SER A 61 13.55 -13.65 5.88
CA SER A 61 14.34 -13.70 7.11
C SER A 61 13.53 -13.37 8.37
N TYR A 62 12.50 -12.53 8.27
CA TYR A 62 11.77 -12.04 9.45
C TYR A 62 10.32 -11.62 9.16
N PRO A 63 9.37 -12.58 9.08
CA PRO A 63 8.01 -12.32 8.64
C PRO A 63 7.14 -11.80 9.80
N LYS A 64 7.32 -10.55 10.21
CA LYS A 64 6.31 -9.85 11.02
C LYS A 64 5.10 -9.49 10.15
N LEU A 65 3.89 -9.83 10.59
CA LEU A 65 2.63 -9.65 9.83
C LEU A 65 2.47 -8.25 9.22
N GLN A 66 2.77 -7.20 9.99
CA GLN A 66 2.62 -5.81 9.56
C GLN A 66 3.60 -5.44 8.44
N MET A 67 4.89 -5.77 8.63
CA MET A 67 5.93 -5.57 7.61
C MET A 67 5.60 -6.29 6.30
N VAL A 68 5.12 -7.54 6.39
CA VAL A 68 4.73 -8.33 5.20
C VAL A 68 3.64 -7.64 4.41
N GLY A 69 2.66 -7.03 5.08
CA GLY A 69 1.60 -6.27 4.41
C GLY A 69 2.15 -5.10 3.58
N PHE A 70 3.03 -4.28 4.17
CA PHE A 70 3.68 -3.17 3.44
C PHE A 70 4.53 -3.66 2.29
N MET A 71 5.47 -4.57 2.55
CA MET A 71 6.36 -5.12 1.52
C MET A 71 5.59 -5.75 0.36
N LEU A 72 4.42 -6.33 0.63
CA LEU A 72 3.59 -6.89 -0.42
C LEU A 72 2.93 -5.81 -1.31
N GLU A 73 2.46 -4.69 -0.74
CA GLU A 73 1.93 -3.57 -1.52
C GLU A 73 2.97 -3.07 -2.53
N TYR A 74 4.21 -2.94 -2.08
CA TYR A 74 5.38 -2.61 -2.89
C TYR A 74 5.64 -3.61 -4.02
N LEU A 75 5.75 -4.90 -3.69
CA LEU A 75 5.98 -5.94 -4.70
C LEU A 75 4.83 -6.00 -5.71
N VAL A 76 3.58 -5.86 -5.26
CA VAL A 76 2.41 -5.87 -6.13
C VAL A 76 2.38 -4.64 -7.04
N ALA A 77 2.67 -3.45 -6.51
CA ALA A 77 2.74 -2.22 -7.28
C ALA A 77 3.78 -2.32 -8.39
N TYR A 78 5.00 -2.70 -8.05
CA TYR A 78 6.07 -2.79 -9.03
C TYR A 78 5.83 -3.89 -10.06
N ALA A 79 5.40 -5.08 -9.62
CA ALA A 79 5.00 -6.15 -10.52
C ALA A 79 3.93 -5.68 -11.49
N PHE A 80 2.90 -4.98 -10.98
CA PHE A 80 1.81 -4.49 -11.79
C PHE A 80 2.28 -3.53 -12.89
N VAL A 81 3.10 -2.53 -12.53
CA VAL A 81 3.63 -1.55 -13.49
C VAL A 81 4.56 -2.22 -14.50
N ALA A 82 5.45 -3.11 -14.06
CA ALA A 82 6.37 -3.83 -14.94
C ALA A 82 5.63 -4.75 -15.94
N ASN A 83 4.55 -5.40 -15.52
CA ASN A 83 3.71 -6.21 -16.42
C ASN A 83 2.93 -5.35 -17.42
N LEU A 84 2.48 -4.16 -17.01
CA LEU A 84 1.76 -3.25 -17.90
C LEU A 84 2.70 -2.57 -18.90
N HIS A 85 3.93 -2.26 -18.46
CA HIS A 85 4.97 -1.62 -19.25
C HIS A 85 6.28 -2.40 -19.12
N PRO A 86 6.52 -3.42 -19.97
CA PRO A 86 7.78 -4.15 -19.98
C PRO A 86 8.98 -3.20 -20.13
N GLY A 87 10.04 -3.41 -19.35
CA GLY A 87 11.23 -2.54 -19.33
C GLY A 87 11.08 -1.24 -18.54
N SER A 88 9.96 -1.03 -17.83
CA SER A 88 9.77 0.13 -16.93
C SER A 88 10.41 -0.04 -15.55
N LYS A 89 10.97 -1.22 -15.25
CA LYS A 89 11.43 -1.64 -13.92
C LYS A 89 12.27 -0.55 -13.20
N ASP A 90 13.29 -0.01 -13.87
CA ASP A 90 14.22 0.96 -13.27
C ASP A 90 13.67 2.41 -13.23
N LYS A 91 12.45 2.61 -13.75
CA LYS A 91 11.77 3.91 -13.83
C LYS A 91 10.66 4.06 -12.80
N ILE A 92 10.26 2.96 -12.15
CA ILE A 92 9.16 2.96 -11.19
C ILE A 92 9.58 3.71 -9.93
N LYS A 93 8.76 4.70 -9.55
CA LYS A 93 8.99 5.57 -8.40
C LYS A 93 7.72 5.72 -7.58
N THR A 94 7.86 6.10 -6.33
CA THR A 94 6.72 6.54 -5.52
C THR A 94 6.47 8.02 -5.75
N PHE A 95 5.20 8.41 -5.96
CA PHE A 95 4.84 9.83 -6.00
C PHE A 95 4.86 10.42 -4.59
N ALA A 96 5.62 11.51 -4.43
CA ALA A 96 5.66 12.29 -3.21
C ALA A 96 4.83 13.56 -3.39
N GLY A 97 3.61 13.57 -2.85
CA GLY A 97 2.68 14.70 -2.94
C GLY A 97 1.29 14.34 -2.44
N SER A 98 0.32 15.22 -2.68
CA SER A 98 -1.08 14.94 -2.35
C SER A 98 -1.72 13.99 -3.38
N MET A 99 -2.83 13.33 -3.00
CA MET A 99 -3.56 12.48 -3.94
C MET A 99 -4.13 13.30 -5.10
N VAL A 100 -4.60 14.52 -4.83
CA VAL A 100 -5.16 15.41 -5.86
C VAL A 100 -4.08 15.79 -6.88
N GLU A 101 -2.91 16.23 -6.41
CA GLU A 101 -1.75 16.50 -7.29
C GLU A 101 -1.40 15.29 -8.16
N TYR A 102 -1.37 14.10 -7.56
CA TYR A 102 -1.10 12.87 -8.30
C TYR A 102 -2.16 12.59 -9.38
N LEU A 103 -3.44 12.73 -9.04
CA LEU A 103 -4.56 12.46 -9.94
C LEU A 103 -4.62 13.46 -11.11
N GLU A 104 -4.27 14.72 -10.87
CA GLU A 104 -4.35 15.80 -11.87
C GLU A 104 -3.09 15.93 -12.73
N SER A 105 -1.93 15.47 -12.25
CA SER A 105 -0.65 15.66 -12.97
C SER A 105 -0.58 14.93 -14.32
N SER A 106 -0.21 15.61 -15.40
CA SER A 106 0.12 14.96 -16.68
C SER A 106 1.47 14.23 -16.68
N GLU A 107 2.32 14.52 -15.70
CA GLU A 107 3.75 14.18 -15.70
C GLU A 107 4.09 12.89 -14.91
N VAL A 108 3.10 12.26 -14.27
CA VAL A 108 3.32 11.12 -13.36
C VAL A 108 3.51 9.78 -14.06
N GLN A 109 4.43 9.71 -15.02
CA GLN A 109 4.74 8.46 -15.71
C GLN A 109 5.46 7.48 -14.78
N TYR A 110 5.01 6.22 -14.70
CA TYR A 110 5.57 5.15 -13.86
C TYR A 110 5.61 5.47 -12.35
N HIS A 111 4.93 6.52 -11.92
CA HIS A 111 4.81 6.84 -10.51
C HIS A 111 3.65 6.06 -9.89
N VAL A 112 3.89 5.46 -8.74
CA VAL A 112 2.87 4.79 -7.93
C VAL A 112 2.52 5.69 -6.76
N PHE A 113 1.24 5.82 -6.45
CA PHE A 113 0.77 6.49 -5.26
C PHE A 113 0.22 5.47 -4.27
N PHE A 114 0.66 5.56 -3.01
CA PHE A 114 0.20 4.73 -1.91
C PHE A 114 -0.64 5.61 -0.96
N PRO A 115 -1.97 5.48 -0.99
CA PRO A 115 -2.86 6.25 -0.13
C PRO A 115 -2.64 5.96 1.35
N ASP A 116 -3.10 6.89 2.20
CA ASP A 116 -3.16 6.62 3.63
C ASP A 116 -4.14 5.47 3.93
N HIS A 117 -3.92 4.77 5.04
CA HIS A 117 -4.69 3.58 5.41
C HIS A 117 -6.18 3.82 5.65
N CYS A 118 -6.63 5.07 5.81
CA CYS A 118 -8.06 5.38 5.93
C CYS A 118 -8.75 5.53 4.57
N CYS A 119 -8.00 5.66 3.47
CA CYS A 119 -8.57 5.99 2.16
C CYS A 119 -9.41 4.85 1.58
N GLY A 120 -8.97 3.61 1.73
CA GLY A 120 -9.69 2.43 1.23
C GLY A 120 -8.84 1.54 0.34
N PRO A 121 -8.29 2.03 -0.80
CA PRO A 121 -7.36 1.25 -1.62
C PRO A 121 -5.94 1.30 -1.06
N ASP A 122 -5.12 0.31 -1.42
CA ASP A 122 -3.72 0.25 -0.97
C ASP A 122 -2.76 0.89 -1.99
N ILE A 123 -3.09 0.82 -3.29
CA ILE A 123 -2.22 1.29 -4.37
C ILE A 123 -3.06 1.99 -5.44
N LEU A 124 -2.55 3.11 -5.92
CA LEU A 124 -3.05 3.82 -7.10
C LEU A 124 -1.93 3.92 -8.15
N PHE A 125 -2.21 3.47 -9.37
CA PHE A 125 -1.31 3.65 -10.51
C PHE A 125 -2.04 4.34 -11.65
N LYS A 126 -1.52 5.48 -12.13
CA LYS A 126 -2.11 6.22 -13.25
C LYS A 126 -1.30 6.00 -14.51
N ASP A 127 -1.96 5.46 -15.54
CA ASP A 127 -1.41 5.34 -16.89
C ASP A 127 -2.28 6.15 -17.84
N ARG A 128 -1.77 7.31 -18.25
CA ARG A 128 -2.52 8.29 -19.05
C ARG A 128 -3.84 8.65 -18.35
N ASN A 129 -4.98 8.44 -19.01
CA ASN A 129 -6.31 8.73 -18.46
C ASN A 129 -6.93 7.55 -17.71
N THR A 130 -6.18 6.47 -17.45
CA THR A 130 -6.66 5.31 -16.69
C THR A 130 -6.02 5.26 -15.31
N LEU A 131 -6.84 5.27 -14.27
CA LEU A 131 -6.44 5.03 -12.90
C LEU A 131 -6.72 3.58 -12.52
N TYR A 132 -5.66 2.85 -12.21
CA TYR A 132 -5.72 1.52 -11.62
C TYR A 132 -5.80 1.64 -10.10
N ILE A 133 -6.92 1.18 -9.53
CA ILE A 133 -7.20 1.21 -8.09
C ILE A 133 -7.08 -0.21 -7.56
N ILE A 134 -6.03 -0.48 -6.79
CA ILE A 134 -5.64 -1.83 -6.41
C ILE A 134 -5.75 -2.00 -4.90
N GLN A 135 -6.42 -3.08 -4.50
CA GLN A 135 -6.42 -3.58 -3.14
C GLN A 135 -5.56 -4.86 -3.07
N VAL A 136 -4.72 -4.94 -2.06
CA VAL A 136 -3.98 -6.13 -1.69
C VAL A 136 -4.71 -6.86 -0.56
N LYS A 137 -4.98 -8.14 -0.77
CA LYS A 137 -5.55 -9.05 0.23
C LYS A 137 -4.62 -10.23 0.42
N PHE A 138 -3.98 -10.29 1.58
CA PHE A 138 -2.99 -11.31 1.92
C PHE A 138 -3.23 -11.85 3.31
N VAL A 139 -3.41 -13.17 3.42
CA VAL A 139 -3.82 -13.88 4.65
C VAL A 139 -5.21 -13.42 5.13
N ASP A 140 -5.95 -14.30 5.80
CA ASP A 140 -7.32 -14.00 6.25
C ASP A 140 -7.39 -13.02 7.43
N THR A 141 -6.25 -12.49 7.92
CA THR A 141 -6.15 -11.71 9.17
C THR A 141 -5.31 -10.43 9.07
N ILE A 142 -4.63 -10.14 7.95
CA ILE A 142 -3.93 -8.85 7.78
C ILE A 142 -4.92 -7.88 7.16
N ALA A 143 -5.70 -7.20 7.99
CA ALA A 143 -6.46 -6.03 7.57
C ALA A 143 -5.96 -4.83 8.36
N LYS A 144 -4.92 -4.15 7.87
CA LYS A 144 -4.44 -2.86 8.42
C LYS A 144 -5.61 -1.87 8.64
N GLN A 145 -6.64 -1.98 7.80
CA GLN A 145 -7.83 -1.13 7.78
C GLN A 145 -8.88 -1.50 8.85
N GLU A 146 -8.81 -2.69 9.45
CA GLU A 146 -9.67 -3.05 10.59
C GLU A 146 -9.37 -2.22 11.83
N GLN A 147 -8.11 -1.82 12.01
CA GLN A 147 -7.70 -0.93 13.10
C GLN A 147 -8.15 0.52 12.86
N ALA A 148 -8.27 0.95 11.59
CA ALA A 148 -8.69 2.30 11.22
C ALA A 148 -10.22 2.47 11.12
N GLY A 149 -11.00 1.37 11.19
CA GLY A 149 -12.46 1.40 11.00
C GLY A 149 -12.88 1.78 9.58
N ALA A 150 -11.96 1.81 8.62
CA ALA A 150 -12.17 2.20 7.23
C ALA A 150 -12.67 1.01 6.38
N CYS A 151 -13.37 1.32 5.29
CA CYS A 151 -13.79 0.34 4.28
C CYS A 151 -12.62 -0.05 3.37
N ASN A 152 -12.32 -1.34 3.28
CA ASN A 152 -11.43 -1.89 2.25
C ASN A 152 -12.16 -1.87 0.90
N THR A 153 -11.79 -0.95 0.01
CA THR A 153 -12.54 -0.73 -1.23
C THR A 153 -11.66 -0.24 -2.36
N THR A 154 -12.00 -0.70 -3.55
CA THR A 154 -11.50 -0.17 -4.83
C THR A 154 -12.52 0.72 -5.52
N ASP A 155 -13.68 0.95 -4.90
CA ASP A 155 -14.73 1.81 -5.41
C ASP A 155 -14.52 3.23 -4.88
N PRO A 156 -14.22 4.23 -5.74
CA PRO A 156 -13.91 5.58 -5.29
C PRO A 156 -15.03 6.26 -4.50
N ARG A 157 -16.29 5.87 -4.73
CA ARG A 157 -17.44 6.43 -4.00
C ARG A 157 -17.36 6.19 -2.50
N TYR A 158 -16.67 5.10 -2.12
CA TYR A 158 -16.47 4.68 -0.73
C TYR A 158 -15.05 5.00 -0.24
N PHE A 159 -14.32 5.90 -0.90
CA PHE A 159 -13.08 6.38 -0.30
C PHE A 159 -13.36 7.12 1.02
N TYR A 160 -12.53 6.84 2.02
CA TYR A 160 -12.70 7.30 3.41
C TYR A 160 -14.02 6.90 4.08
N TRP A 161 -14.71 5.88 3.57
CA TRP A 161 -15.93 5.38 4.22
C TRP A 161 -15.61 4.59 5.47
N ASN A 162 -16.46 4.74 6.48
CA ASN A 162 -16.44 3.96 7.70
C ASN A 162 -17.19 2.64 7.49
N ARG A 163 -16.55 1.56 7.92
CA ARG A 163 -17.03 0.19 7.73
C ARG A 163 -18.30 -0.15 8.50
N LYS A 164 -18.58 0.56 9.60
CA LYS A 164 -19.67 0.21 10.54
C LYS A 164 -20.95 1.01 10.32
N ASN A 165 -20.84 2.30 10.03
CA ASN A 165 -21.99 3.22 10.02
C ASN A 165 -22.31 3.79 8.63
N ASN A 166 -21.64 3.29 7.57
CA ASN A 166 -21.90 3.67 6.18
C ASN A 166 -21.84 5.19 5.93
N SER A 167 -20.97 5.90 6.65
CA SER A 167 -20.71 7.34 6.49
C SER A 167 -19.23 7.58 6.15
N VAL A 168 -18.87 8.79 5.73
CA VAL A 168 -17.46 9.21 5.68
C VAL A 168 -16.87 9.20 7.10
N LEU A 169 -15.58 8.86 7.22
CA LEU A 169 -14.81 8.99 8.45
C LEU A 169 -14.71 10.45 8.86
N ARG A 170 -15.08 10.74 10.11
CA ARG A 170 -15.07 12.11 10.65
C ARG A 170 -13.71 12.78 10.47
N GLY A 171 -13.71 13.99 9.93
CA GLY A 171 -12.50 14.78 9.62
C GLY A 171 -11.83 14.42 8.29
N ARG A 172 -12.41 13.50 7.50
CA ARG A 172 -11.92 13.14 6.16
C ARG A 172 -12.82 13.67 5.04
N GLU A 173 -13.95 14.29 5.39
CA GLU A 173 -14.91 14.88 4.45
C GLU A 173 -14.24 15.88 3.50
N PRO A 174 -13.48 16.90 3.98
CA PRO A 174 -12.88 17.88 3.06
C PRO A 174 -11.94 17.23 2.05
N ARG A 175 -11.09 16.31 2.52
CA ARG A 175 -10.14 15.60 1.67
C ARG A 175 -10.84 14.72 0.64
N ARG A 176 -11.92 14.05 1.03
CA ARG A 176 -12.74 13.26 0.10
C ARG A 176 -13.37 14.15 -0.97
N ASP A 177 -13.91 15.29 -0.56
CA ASP A 177 -14.59 16.22 -1.46
C ASP A 177 -13.63 16.87 -2.47
N GLU A 178 -12.35 17.03 -2.12
CA GLU A 178 -11.29 17.42 -3.07
C GLU A 178 -10.91 16.29 -4.04
N ILE A 179 -10.89 15.04 -3.58
CA ILE A 179 -10.45 13.88 -4.38
C ILE A 179 -11.50 13.44 -5.41
N LEU A 180 -12.79 13.52 -5.07
CA LEU A 180 -13.86 13.02 -5.95
C LEU A 180 -13.88 13.68 -7.34
N PRO A 181 -13.84 15.03 -7.47
CA PRO A 181 -13.78 15.67 -8.78
C PRO A 181 -12.54 15.26 -9.59
N ALA A 182 -11.38 15.14 -8.94
CA ALA A 182 -10.15 14.71 -9.61
C ALA A 182 -10.24 13.28 -10.16
N LEU A 183 -11.05 12.42 -9.53
CA LEU A 183 -11.31 11.07 -10.01
C LEU A 183 -12.27 11.02 -11.21
N GLU A 184 -13.27 11.90 -11.28
CA GLU A 184 -14.29 11.89 -12.35
C GLU A 184 -13.66 12.07 -13.75
N ASN A 185 -12.52 12.74 -13.83
CA ASN A 185 -11.78 12.95 -15.08
C ASN A 185 -10.99 11.72 -15.56
N LEU A 186 -11.00 10.61 -14.82
CA LEU A 186 -10.20 9.42 -15.10
C LEU A 186 -11.10 8.20 -15.31
N ARG A 187 -10.70 7.33 -16.23
CA ARG A 187 -11.25 5.98 -16.33
C ARG A 187 -10.74 5.15 -15.17
N HIS A 188 -11.61 4.43 -14.45
CA HIS A 188 -11.19 3.59 -13.33
C HIS A 188 -11.14 2.10 -13.71
N GLU A 189 -10.03 1.46 -13.41
CA GLU A 189 -9.85 0.01 -13.48
C GLU A 189 -9.60 -0.51 -12.06
N ARG A 190 -10.49 -1.38 -11.58
CA ARG A 190 -10.49 -1.81 -10.18
C ARG A 190 -9.90 -3.21 -10.07
N LEU A 191 -8.91 -3.38 -9.20
CA LEU A 191 -8.18 -4.65 -9.07
C LEU A 191 -8.08 -5.10 -7.63
N VAL A 192 -8.12 -6.42 -7.44
CA VAL A 192 -7.79 -7.04 -6.16
C VAL A 192 -6.68 -8.05 -6.40
N PHE A 193 -5.52 -7.82 -5.79
CA PHE A 193 -4.51 -8.85 -5.63
C PHE A 193 -4.91 -9.75 -4.46
N LEU A 194 -5.23 -11.00 -4.75
CA LEU A 194 -5.74 -11.95 -3.77
C LEU A 194 -4.76 -13.10 -3.56
N HIS A 195 -4.21 -13.16 -2.36
CA HIS A 195 -3.35 -14.25 -1.89
C HIS A 195 -3.77 -14.70 -0.49
N THR A 196 -4.99 -15.19 -0.39
CA THR A 196 -5.61 -15.72 0.83
C THR A 196 -5.88 -17.21 0.69
N THR A 197 -6.15 -17.89 1.80
CA THR A 197 -6.64 -19.27 1.82
C THR A 197 -8.15 -19.36 1.66
N THR A 198 -8.90 -18.34 2.10
CA THR A 198 -10.34 -18.28 1.86
C THR A 198 -10.62 -17.70 0.48
N LYS A 199 -11.41 -18.44 -0.33
CA LYS A 199 -11.80 -18.05 -1.69
C LYS A 199 -12.86 -16.93 -1.76
N LYS A 200 -13.25 -16.34 -0.62
CA LYS A 200 -14.37 -15.41 -0.53
C LYS A 200 -13.96 -13.97 -0.85
N THR A 201 -13.52 -13.72 -2.08
CA THR A 201 -13.88 -12.47 -2.75
C THR A 201 -14.99 -12.82 -3.71
N VAL A 202 -16.23 -12.80 -3.21
CA VAL A 202 -17.42 -12.83 -4.04
C VAL A 202 -17.24 -11.75 -5.10
N GLY A 203 -17.40 -12.12 -6.37
CA GLY A 203 -17.12 -11.27 -7.52
C GLY A 203 -17.80 -9.92 -7.40
N VAL A 204 -17.03 -8.91 -6.97
CA VAL A 204 -17.47 -7.52 -6.99
C VAL A 204 -17.51 -7.14 -8.47
N LYS A 205 -18.71 -6.89 -8.99
CA LYS A 205 -18.92 -6.55 -10.40
C LYS A 205 -17.98 -5.40 -10.79
N GLY A 206 -17.23 -5.58 -11.87
CA GLY A 206 -16.25 -4.59 -12.36
C GLY A 206 -14.88 -4.63 -11.68
N VAL A 207 -14.59 -5.63 -10.83
CA VAL A 207 -13.27 -5.78 -10.18
C VAL A 207 -12.51 -6.98 -10.76
N LYS A 208 -11.31 -6.74 -11.28
CA LYS A 208 -10.38 -7.77 -11.78
C LYS A 208 -9.61 -8.41 -10.62
N VAL A 209 -9.58 -9.73 -10.55
CA VAL A 209 -8.88 -10.45 -9.48
C VAL A 209 -7.57 -11.04 -10.00
N ILE A 210 -6.46 -10.64 -9.40
CA ILE A 210 -5.12 -11.18 -9.65
C ILE A 210 -4.82 -12.24 -8.58
N THR A 211 -4.50 -13.45 -9.03
CA THR A 211 -4.12 -14.58 -8.17
C THR A 211 -2.96 -15.31 -8.81
N GLN A 212 -2.26 -16.17 -8.06
CA GLN A 212 -1.24 -17.06 -8.63
C GLN A 212 -1.82 -17.93 -9.76
N LYS A 213 -3.10 -18.33 -9.68
CA LYS A 213 -3.74 -19.14 -10.72
C LYS A 213 -3.98 -18.35 -12.01
N THR A 214 -4.43 -17.10 -11.88
CA THR A 214 -4.78 -16.26 -13.04
C THR A 214 -3.58 -15.55 -13.65
N ARG A 215 -2.53 -15.30 -12.87
CA ARG A 215 -1.29 -14.64 -13.29
C ARG A 215 -0.07 -15.34 -12.66
N PRO A 216 0.29 -16.56 -13.10
CA PRO A 216 1.39 -17.32 -12.50
C PRO A 216 2.75 -16.64 -12.65
N LYS A 217 2.93 -15.82 -13.70
CA LYS A 217 4.16 -15.06 -14.00
C LYS A 217 4.15 -13.62 -13.51
N PHE A 218 3.19 -13.26 -12.64
CA PHE A 218 2.99 -11.86 -12.22
C PHE A 218 4.27 -11.22 -11.66
N PHE A 219 5.11 -11.98 -10.96
CA PHE A 219 6.33 -11.47 -10.33
C PHE A 219 7.61 -11.74 -11.13
N ASP A 220 7.53 -12.34 -12.32
CA ASP A 220 8.73 -12.81 -13.04
C ASP A 220 9.66 -11.66 -13.45
N GLU A 221 9.12 -10.47 -13.69
CA GLU A 221 9.88 -9.23 -13.97
C GLU A 221 10.65 -8.69 -12.76
N LEU A 222 10.27 -9.10 -11.55
CA LEU A 222 10.97 -8.76 -10.30
C LEU A 222 12.02 -9.82 -10.00
N SER A 223 11.55 -11.03 -9.70
CA SER A 223 12.38 -12.14 -9.30
C SER A 223 11.54 -13.41 -9.34
N GLN A 224 12.13 -14.48 -9.86
CA GLN A 224 11.49 -15.78 -9.87
C GLN A 224 11.30 -16.32 -8.45
N GLY A 225 10.17 -16.97 -8.20
CA GLY A 225 9.92 -17.65 -6.93
C GLY A 225 9.27 -16.80 -5.84
N ILE A 226 8.97 -15.52 -6.06
CA ILE A 226 8.21 -14.67 -5.12
C ILE A 226 6.88 -15.34 -4.72
N TRP A 227 6.16 -15.96 -5.65
CA TRP A 227 4.97 -16.75 -5.31
C TRP A 227 5.23 -17.86 -4.29
N GLY A 228 6.37 -18.55 -4.40
CA GLY A 228 6.79 -19.57 -3.44
C GLY A 228 7.03 -18.98 -2.05
N VAL A 229 7.67 -17.81 -1.98
CA VAL A 229 7.87 -17.06 -0.73
C VAL A 229 6.53 -16.70 -0.09
N LEU A 230 5.63 -16.08 -0.85
CA LEU A 230 4.30 -15.68 -0.38
C LEU A 230 3.45 -16.89 0.07
N ASN A 231 3.59 -18.04 -0.60
CA ASN A 231 2.91 -19.27 -0.21
C ASN A 231 3.39 -19.78 1.15
N ARG A 232 4.71 -19.79 1.40
CA ARG A 232 5.27 -20.20 2.70
C ARG A 232 4.76 -19.31 3.84
N MET A 233 4.88 -17.99 3.68
CA MET A 233 4.39 -17.04 4.69
C MET A 233 2.90 -17.20 4.99
N ARG A 234 2.08 -17.29 3.94
CA ARG A 234 0.63 -17.47 4.10
C ARG A 234 0.32 -18.70 4.94
N ASN A 235 1.03 -19.80 4.69
CA ASN A 235 0.85 -21.05 5.44
C ASN A 235 1.30 -20.90 6.90
N GLU A 236 2.45 -20.27 7.15
CA GLU A 236 2.96 -20.01 8.51
C GLU A 236 2.01 -19.13 9.33
N PHE A 237 1.51 -18.03 8.75
CA PHE A 237 0.58 -17.14 9.45
C PHE A 237 -0.76 -17.81 9.76
N ASN A 238 -1.27 -18.62 8.84
CA ASN A 238 -2.49 -19.38 9.07
C ASN A 238 -2.31 -20.49 10.11
N ALA A 239 -1.13 -21.10 10.20
CA ALA A 239 -0.82 -22.10 11.23
C ALA A 239 -0.82 -21.47 12.64
N LYS A 240 -0.20 -20.28 12.78
CA LYS A 240 -0.20 -19.52 14.04
C LYS A 240 -1.59 -19.10 14.53
N LYS A 241 -2.59 -19.01 13.63
CA LYS A 241 -3.99 -18.71 13.99
C LYS A 241 -4.72 -19.88 14.67
N ARG A 242 -4.22 -21.11 14.48
CA ARG A 242 -4.85 -22.34 15.00
C ARG A 242 -4.28 -22.79 16.35
N MET A 243 -3.26 -22.09 16.85
CA MET A 243 -2.69 -22.26 18.19
C MET A 243 -3.28 -21.19 19.11
#